data_AF-A0A7J4L970-F1
#
_entry.id   AF-A0A7J4L970-F1
#
_cell.length_a   1.000
_cell.length_b   1.000
_cell.length_c   1.000
_cell.angle_alpha   90.00
_cell.angle_beta   90.00
_cell.angle_gamma   90.00
#
_symmetry.space_group_name_H-M   'P 1'
#
loop_
_entity.id
_entity.type
_entity.pdbx_description
1 polymer ?
#
loop_
_entity_poly.entity_id
_entity_poly.type
_entity_poly.pdbx_seq_one_letter_code
_entity_poly.pdbx_strand_id
1 'polypeptide(L)'
;MSINLDDFKKEFVEEARDHINTLNNYVIKLEDGDKKSIDEIFRAAHTLKGMAGTLGYGNLQKEAHELEDLFDDIKEGKQKITPELIDRILKSIDLIERIVNRIDKEDIDIIDEEDKEIPKDSINNRLNIKIVLTEDCALKSVRAYLVLETLKDVAKIIKTIPSEEDLEDDNFGREFSIIVETDKDDEEISALLKRIGEIEKIEIRKN
;
A
#
# COMPACT_ATOMS: atom_id res chain seq x y z
N MET A 1 -5.38 41.82 -20.44
CA MET A 1 -4.68 41.24 -19.28
C MET A 1 -4.19 39.88 -19.75
N SER A 2 -2.91 39.77 -20.07
CA SER A 2 -2.35 38.50 -20.53
C SER A 2 -2.24 37.60 -19.30
N ILE A 3 -3.07 36.57 -19.26
CA ILE A 3 -2.95 35.45 -18.31
C ILE A 3 -1.52 34.91 -18.45
N ASN A 4 -0.68 35.10 -17.44
CA ASN A 4 0.68 34.59 -17.42
C ASN A 4 0.69 33.24 -16.71
N LEU A 5 1.18 32.20 -17.38
CA LEU A 5 1.29 30.85 -16.82
C LEU A 5 2.11 30.83 -15.52
N ASP A 6 3.10 31.73 -15.39
CA ASP A 6 3.90 31.88 -14.17
C ASP A 6 3.07 32.33 -12.96
N ASP A 7 2.01 33.11 -13.18
CA ASP A 7 1.15 33.59 -12.10
C ASP A 7 0.24 32.46 -11.59
N PHE A 8 -0.31 31.64 -12.51
CA PHE A 8 -1.07 30.43 -12.15
C PHE A 8 -0.22 29.42 -11.42
N LYS A 9 1.03 29.23 -11.85
CA LYS A 9 1.98 28.34 -11.18
C LYS A 9 2.26 28.81 -9.75
N LYS A 10 2.48 30.10 -9.53
CA LYS A 10 2.73 30.63 -8.18
C LYS A 10 1.54 30.43 -7.25
N GLU A 11 0.34 30.79 -7.72
CA GLU A 11 -0.90 30.59 -6.96
C GLU A 11 -1.09 29.10 -6.62
N PHE A 12 -0.87 28.21 -7.61
CA PHE A 12 -0.88 26.77 -7.40
C PHE A 12 0.11 26.30 -6.33
N VAL A 13 1.36 26.73 -6.38
CA VAL A 13 2.40 26.32 -5.41
C VAL A 13 2.05 26.81 -4.01
N GLU A 14 1.51 28.03 -3.87
CA GLU A 14 1.06 28.56 -2.58
C GLU A 14 -0.09 27.73 -2.01
N GLU A 15 -1.14 27.48 -2.80
CA GLU A 15 -2.27 26.64 -2.37
C GLU A 15 -1.84 25.19 -2.07
N ALA A 16 -0.94 24.62 -2.88
CA ALA A 16 -0.45 23.27 -2.67
C ALA A 16 0.32 23.14 -1.34
N ARG A 17 1.11 24.17 -0.98
CA ARG A 17 1.81 24.24 0.31
C ARG A 17 0.85 24.33 1.48
N ASP A 18 -0.25 25.07 1.34
CA ASP A 18 -1.29 25.13 2.39
C ASP A 18 -1.96 23.77 2.60
N HIS A 19 -2.22 23.03 1.53
CA HIS A 19 -2.72 21.66 1.63
C HIS A 19 -1.69 20.70 2.22
N ILE A 20 -0.41 20.78 1.84
CA ILE A 20 0.66 19.97 2.45
C ILE A 20 0.78 20.26 3.96
N ASN A 21 0.72 21.53 4.36
CA ASN A 21 0.70 21.91 5.78
C ASN A 21 -0.50 21.31 6.51
N THR A 22 -1.66 21.28 5.86
CA THR A 22 -2.85 20.61 6.39
C THR A 22 -2.61 19.11 6.58
N LEU A 23 -2.06 18.42 5.58
CA LEU A 23 -1.71 17.00 5.65
C LEU A 23 -0.77 16.72 6.82
N ASN A 24 0.35 17.46 6.92
CA ASN A 24 1.34 17.32 8.00
C ASN A 24 0.75 17.55 9.40
N ASN A 25 -0.16 18.53 9.54
CA ASN A 25 -0.77 18.83 10.85
C ASN A 25 -1.79 17.80 11.33
N TYR A 26 -2.45 17.10 10.40
CA TYR A 26 -3.49 16.13 10.74
C TYR A 26 -2.97 14.69 10.77
N VAL A 27 -1.94 14.34 9.99
CA VAL A 27 -1.37 12.99 10.02
C VAL A 27 -0.76 12.65 11.38
N ILE A 28 -0.17 13.63 12.07
CA ILE A 28 0.36 13.46 13.43
C ILE A 28 -0.75 13.15 14.45
N LYS A 29 -1.97 13.63 14.18
CA LYS A 29 -3.15 13.41 15.04
C LYS A 29 -3.90 12.15 14.68
N LEU A 30 -3.45 11.41 13.66
CA LEU A 30 -4.12 10.22 13.15
C LEU A 30 -4.00 9.03 14.10
N GLU A 31 -3.04 9.05 15.04
CA GLU A 31 -2.80 7.97 16.01
C GLU A 31 -4.07 7.58 16.80
N ASP A 32 -4.93 8.56 17.07
CA ASP A 32 -6.19 8.35 17.80
C ASP A 32 -7.35 7.87 16.90
N GLY A 33 -7.14 7.73 15.59
CA GLY A 33 -8.19 7.40 14.63
C GLY A 33 -9.28 8.48 14.53
N ASP A 34 -8.94 9.72 14.85
CA ASP A 34 -9.88 10.83 14.88
C ASP A 34 -10.50 11.09 13.50
N LYS A 35 -11.84 10.96 13.42
CA LYS A 35 -12.60 11.12 12.18
C LYS A 35 -12.37 12.48 11.53
N LYS A 36 -12.21 13.55 12.34
CA LYS A 36 -11.94 14.88 11.80
C LYS A 36 -10.60 14.90 11.06
N SER A 37 -9.56 14.32 11.65
CA SER A 37 -8.23 14.24 11.02
C SER A 37 -8.28 13.46 9.70
N ILE A 38 -9.02 12.35 9.66
CA ILE A 38 -9.24 11.56 8.44
C ILE A 38 -9.94 12.39 7.35
N ASP A 39 -11.05 13.08 7.70
CA ASP A 39 -11.83 13.88 6.76
C ASP A 39 -11.04 15.07 6.19
N GLU A 40 -10.21 15.72 7.01
CA GLU A 40 -9.39 16.86 6.59
C GLU A 40 -8.24 16.44 5.67
N ILE A 41 -7.60 15.30 5.94
CA ILE A 41 -6.56 14.76 5.07
C ILE A 41 -7.14 14.35 3.72
N PHE A 42 -8.26 13.63 3.72
CA PHE A 42 -8.96 13.23 2.50
C PHE A 42 -9.29 14.44 1.61
N ARG A 43 -9.81 15.53 2.19
CA ARG A 43 -10.14 16.75 1.45
C ARG A 43 -8.91 17.48 0.90
N ALA A 44 -7.82 17.53 1.67
CA ALA A 44 -6.58 18.14 1.23
C ALA A 44 -5.98 17.36 0.03
N ALA A 45 -5.94 16.03 0.12
CA ALA A 45 -5.49 15.17 -0.96
C ALA A 45 -6.37 15.31 -2.23
N HIS A 46 -7.70 15.29 -2.06
CA HIS A 46 -8.64 15.46 -3.18
C HIS A 46 -8.47 16.80 -3.91
N THR A 47 -8.28 17.89 -3.14
CA THR A 47 -8.06 19.22 -3.73
C THR A 47 -6.72 19.26 -4.47
N LEU A 48 -5.64 18.77 -3.86
CA LEU A 48 -4.32 18.67 -4.49
C LEU A 48 -4.36 17.89 -5.81
N LYS A 49 -5.06 16.75 -5.83
CA LYS A 49 -5.27 15.94 -7.05
C LYS A 49 -5.94 16.76 -8.15
N GLY A 50 -7.02 17.48 -7.82
CA GLY A 50 -7.76 18.31 -8.77
C GLY A 50 -6.93 19.45 -9.34
N MET A 51 -6.17 20.14 -8.48
CA MET A 51 -5.27 21.22 -8.88
C MET A 51 -4.16 20.71 -9.80
N ALA A 52 -3.48 19.63 -9.41
CA ALA A 52 -2.40 19.03 -10.19
C ALA A 52 -2.90 18.54 -11.57
N GLY A 53 -4.07 17.90 -11.61
CA GLY A 53 -4.69 17.46 -12.87
C GLY A 53 -5.09 18.62 -13.79
N THR A 54 -5.51 19.76 -13.24
CA THR A 54 -5.88 20.94 -14.03
C THR A 54 -4.66 21.58 -14.73
N LEU A 55 -3.49 21.56 -14.07
CA LEU A 55 -2.25 22.11 -14.61
C LEU A 55 -1.39 21.09 -15.36
N GLY A 56 -1.78 19.82 -15.36
CA GLY A 56 -1.08 18.75 -16.06
C GLY A 56 0.13 18.18 -15.33
N TYR A 57 0.25 18.41 -14.01
CA TYR A 57 1.26 17.81 -13.15
C TYR A 57 0.86 16.37 -12.80
N GLY A 58 1.09 15.46 -13.75
CA GLY A 58 0.62 14.07 -13.68
C GLY A 58 1.23 13.23 -12.57
N ASN A 59 2.51 13.43 -12.22
CA ASN A 59 3.11 12.69 -11.10
C ASN A 59 2.52 13.17 -9.78
N LEU A 60 2.45 14.48 -9.55
CA LEU A 60 1.79 15.03 -8.38
C LEU A 60 0.32 14.60 -8.27
N GLN A 61 -0.41 14.61 -9.38
CA GLN A 61 -1.80 14.15 -9.42
C GLN A 61 -1.92 12.68 -8.98
N LYS A 62 -1.00 11.82 -9.45
CA LYS A 62 -0.96 10.40 -9.10
C LYS A 62 -0.71 10.21 -7.60
N GLU A 63 0.29 10.88 -7.03
CA GLU A 63 0.61 10.74 -5.60
C GLU A 63 -0.52 11.28 -4.70
N ALA A 64 -1.14 12.40 -5.09
CA ALA A 64 -2.31 12.91 -4.37
C ALA A 64 -3.52 11.96 -4.44
N HIS A 65 -3.70 11.27 -5.58
CA HIS A 65 -4.76 10.29 -5.76
C HIS A 65 -4.56 9.04 -4.90
N GLU A 66 -3.34 8.50 -4.84
CA GLU A 66 -3.03 7.36 -3.98
C GLU A 66 -3.28 7.66 -2.50
N LEU A 67 -2.94 8.89 -2.06
CA LEU A 67 -3.23 9.34 -0.70
C LEU A 67 -4.74 9.49 -0.45
N GLU A 68 -5.49 10.01 -1.43
CA GLU A 68 -6.96 10.11 -1.36
C GLU A 68 -7.62 8.73 -1.23
N ASP A 69 -7.25 7.78 -2.09
CA ASP A 69 -7.79 6.41 -2.11
C ASP A 69 -7.52 5.69 -0.79
N LEU A 70 -6.30 5.81 -0.25
CA LEU A 70 -5.95 5.26 1.06
C LEU A 70 -6.86 5.82 2.15
N PHE A 71 -7.11 7.12 2.16
CA PHE A 71 -7.96 7.75 3.17
C PHE A 71 -9.44 7.44 2.97
N ASP A 72 -9.88 7.13 1.75
CA ASP A 72 -11.23 6.63 1.51
C ASP A 72 -11.41 5.21 2.07
N ASP A 73 -10.43 4.32 1.88
CA ASP A 73 -10.44 2.99 2.49
C ASP A 73 -10.41 3.03 4.02
N ILE A 74 -9.69 3.99 4.61
CA ILE A 74 -9.71 4.23 6.06
C ILE A 74 -11.12 4.68 6.51
N LYS A 75 -11.76 5.59 5.77
CA LYS A 75 -13.14 6.07 6.07
C LYS A 75 -14.16 4.95 6.00
N GLU A 76 -14.01 4.03 5.06
CA GLU A 76 -14.87 2.86 4.89
C GLU A 76 -14.55 1.72 5.88
N GLY A 77 -13.50 1.87 6.69
CA GLY A 77 -13.05 0.86 7.66
C GLY A 77 -12.39 -0.36 7.01
N LYS A 78 -12.03 -0.28 5.73
CA LYS A 78 -11.30 -1.32 4.99
C LYS A 78 -9.83 -1.37 5.38
N GLN A 79 -9.27 -0.24 5.81
CA GLN A 79 -7.89 -0.10 6.25
C GLN A 79 -7.83 0.40 7.70
N LYS A 80 -7.06 -0.27 8.55
CA LYS A 80 -6.83 0.15 9.93
C LYS A 80 -5.62 1.08 10.03
N ILE A 81 -5.76 2.12 10.84
CA ILE A 81 -4.65 3.00 11.19
C ILE A 81 -3.71 2.25 12.14
N THR A 82 -2.43 2.18 11.75
CA THR A 82 -1.34 1.56 12.50
C THR A 82 -0.13 2.49 12.46
N PRO A 83 0.81 2.40 13.42
CA PRO A 83 2.04 3.20 13.38
C PRO A 83 2.80 3.06 12.05
N GLU A 84 2.87 1.84 11.51
CA GLU A 84 3.52 1.57 10.23
C GLU A 84 2.80 2.25 9.06
N LEU A 85 1.47 2.36 9.12
CA LEU A 85 0.71 3.10 8.11
C LEU A 85 0.94 4.61 8.21
N ILE A 86 1.00 5.15 9.43
CA ILE A 86 1.28 6.58 9.66
C ILE A 86 2.67 6.95 9.10
N ASP A 87 3.69 6.13 9.38
CA ASP A 87 5.03 6.33 8.83
C ASP A 87 5.04 6.33 7.28
N ARG A 88 4.20 5.49 6.66
CA ARG A 88 4.06 5.46 5.19
C ARG A 88 3.33 6.70 4.66
N ILE A 89 2.27 7.14 5.33
CA ILE A 89 1.54 8.36 4.97
C ILE A 89 2.48 9.57 5.04
N LEU A 90 3.29 9.69 6.10
CA LEU A 90 4.30 10.74 6.24
C LEU A 90 5.27 10.75 5.05
N LYS A 91 5.81 9.59 4.66
CA LYS A 91 6.69 9.48 3.48
C LYS A 91 6.02 9.89 2.18
N SER A 92 4.72 9.59 2.01
CA SER A 92 3.94 10.02 0.85
C SER A 92 3.76 11.54 0.83
N ILE A 93 3.44 12.15 1.97
CA ILE A 93 3.36 13.62 2.11
C ILE A 93 4.71 14.27 1.81
N ASP A 94 5.82 13.71 2.31
CA ASP A 94 7.17 14.21 2.03
C ASP A 94 7.49 14.17 0.53
N LEU A 95 7.04 13.13 -0.19
CA LEU A 95 7.21 13.03 -1.65
C LEU A 95 6.40 14.10 -2.38
N ILE A 96 5.13 14.27 -2.02
CA ILE A 96 4.26 15.32 -2.56
C ILE A 96 4.93 16.69 -2.37
N GLU A 97 5.48 16.96 -1.19
CA GLU A 97 6.21 18.20 -0.90
C GLU A 97 7.46 18.36 -1.76
N ARG A 98 8.25 17.30 -1.97
CA ARG A 98 9.41 17.33 -2.87
C ARG A 98 9.00 17.65 -4.31
N ILE A 99 7.94 17.02 -4.81
CA ILE A 99 7.42 17.28 -6.16
C ILE A 99 6.98 18.75 -6.29
N VAL A 100 6.19 19.27 -5.35
CA VAL A 100 5.76 20.69 -5.35
C VAL A 100 6.96 21.64 -5.30
N ASN A 101 7.99 21.32 -4.52
CA ASN A 101 9.21 22.14 -4.46
C ASN A 101 10.03 22.10 -5.77
N ARG A 102 10.03 20.99 -6.51
CA ARG A 102 10.64 20.89 -7.84
C ARG A 102 9.83 21.68 -8.87
N ILE A 103 8.49 21.58 -8.82
CA ILE A 103 7.61 22.40 -9.65
C ILE A 103 7.92 23.89 -9.41
N ASP A 104 7.97 24.35 -8.15
CA ASP A 104 8.28 25.74 -7.82
C ASP A 104 9.59 26.22 -8.47
N LYS A 105 10.69 25.50 -8.22
CA LYS A 105 12.04 25.90 -8.63
C LYS A 105 12.32 25.74 -10.12
N GLU A 106 11.84 24.65 -10.71
CA GLU A 106 12.32 24.18 -12.02
C GLU A 106 11.17 23.99 -13.03
N ASP A 107 9.91 24.07 -12.59
CA ASP A 107 8.72 23.69 -13.38
C ASP A 107 8.77 22.24 -13.87
N ILE A 108 9.34 21.37 -13.04
CA ILE A 108 9.56 19.96 -13.33
C ILE A 108 8.75 19.12 -12.35
N ASP A 109 7.84 18.33 -12.90
CA ASP A 109 7.06 17.32 -12.18
C ASP A 109 7.71 15.94 -12.38
N ILE A 110 8.83 15.69 -11.68
CA ILE A 110 9.61 14.44 -11.75
C ILE A 110 9.79 13.85 -10.35
N ILE A 111 9.74 12.52 -10.29
CA ILE A 111 10.10 11.71 -9.13
C ILE A 111 11.52 11.17 -9.37
N ASP A 112 12.47 11.50 -8.48
CA ASP A 112 13.85 11.03 -8.58
C ASP A 112 13.91 9.50 -8.43
N GLU A 113 14.96 8.85 -8.95
CA GLU A 113 15.11 7.39 -8.82
C GLU A 113 15.16 6.93 -7.37
N GLU A 114 15.70 7.76 -6.48
CA GLU A 114 15.74 7.53 -5.03
C GLU A 114 14.33 7.66 -4.39
N ASP A 115 13.45 8.45 -5.00
CA ASP A 115 12.05 8.59 -4.61
C ASP A 115 11.17 7.46 -5.18
N LYS A 116 11.65 6.71 -6.19
CA LYS A 116 10.98 5.49 -6.70
C LYS A 116 11.03 4.34 -5.68
N GLU A 117 11.84 4.45 -4.63
CA GLU A 117 11.84 3.53 -3.47
C GLU A 117 10.75 3.85 -2.44
N ILE A 118 9.85 4.81 -2.70
CA ILE A 118 8.51 4.72 -2.12
C ILE A 118 7.82 3.63 -2.91
N PRO A 119 7.65 2.40 -2.36
CA PRO A 119 7.22 1.27 -3.15
C PRO A 119 5.86 1.61 -3.74
N LYS A 120 5.86 1.80 -5.07
CA LYS A 120 4.67 1.71 -5.90
C LYS A 120 4.06 0.33 -5.65
N ASP A 121 2.74 0.35 -5.55
CA ASP A 121 1.85 -0.81 -5.52
C ASP A 121 1.46 -1.32 -4.13
N SER A 122 0.31 -0.77 -3.74
CA SER A 122 -0.76 -1.35 -2.94
C SER A 122 -0.69 -1.17 -1.44
N ILE A 123 -1.78 -0.58 -0.93
CA ILE A 123 -2.38 -0.84 0.38
C ILE A 123 -1.90 -2.22 0.88
N ASN A 124 -1.06 -2.23 1.92
CA ASN A 124 -0.54 -3.47 2.48
C ASN A 124 -1.71 -4.33 3.02
N ASN A 125 -2.32 -5.17 2.19
CA ASN A 125 -3.07 -6.31 2.65
C ASN A 125 -2.03 -7.37 3.04
N ARG A 126 -1.54 -7.27 4.28
CA ARG A 126 -0.88 -8.43 4.87
C ARG A 126 -1.94 -9.52 5.01
N LEU A 127 -1.73 -10.62 4.31
CA LEU A 127 -2.60 -11.78 4.41
C LEU A 127 -1.92 -12.84 5.26
N ASN A 128 -2.66 -13.37 6.22
CA ASN A 128 -2.32 -14.61 6.89
C ASN A 128 -3.08 -15.74 6.18
N ILE A 129 -2.32 -16.57 5.47
CA ILE A 129 -2.83 -17.71 4.72
C ILE A 129 -2.52 -18.97 5.54
N LYS A 130 -3.55 -19.60 6.09
CA LYS A 130 -3.45 -20.91 6.73
C LYS A 130 -3.80 -22.00 5.72
N ILE A 131 -2.90 -22.97 5.56
CA ILE A 131 -3.06 -24.14 4.72
C ILE A 131 -3.25 -25.37 5.60
N VAL A 132 -4.22 -26.21 5.25
CA VAL A 132 -4.41 -27.54 5.83
C VAL A 132 -4.29 -28.56 4.71
N LEU A 133 -3.35 -29.50 4.86
CA LEU A 133 -3.13 -30.60 3.94
C LEU A 133 -4.11 -31.75 4.21
N THR A 134 -4.41 -32.55 3.18
CA THR A 134 -5.22 -33.76 3.34
C THR A 134 -4.52 -34.78 4.23
N GLU A 135 -5.29 -35.70 4.84
CA GLU A 135 -4.75 -36.75 5.73
C GLU A 135 -3.77 -37.70 5.04
N ASP A 136 -3.95 -37.89 3.74
CA ASP A 136 -3.21 -38.82 2.89
C ASP A 136 -2.06 -38.16 2.10
N CYS A 137 -1.72 -36.90 2.39
CA CYS A 137 -0.66 -36.18 1.69
C CYS A 137 0.69 -36.90 1.85
N ALA A 138 1.20 -37.47 0.76
CA ALA A 138 2.39 -38.34 0.78
C ALA A 138 3.71 -37.59 0.99
N LEU A 139 3.76 -36.28 0.66
CA LEU A 139 4.98 -35.45 0.68
C LEU A 139 4.66 -34.03 1.16
N LYS A 140 4.50 -33.86 2.47
CA LYS A 140 4.08 -32.60 3.10
C LYS A 140 5.08 -31.46 2.85
N SER A 141 6.38 -31.70 2.97
CA SER A 141 7.41 -30.69 2.69
C SER A 141 7.41 -30.22 1.23
N VAL A 142 7.27 -31.14 0.27
CA VAL A 142 7.12 -30.80 -1.15
C VAL A 142 5.85 -29.98 -1.39
N ARG A 143 4.76 -30.33 -0.70
CA ARG A 143 3.49 -29.60 -0.81
C ARG A 143 3.61 -28.18 -0.26
N ALA A 144 4.27 -28.00 0.88
CA ALA A 144 4.58 -26.70 1.44
C ALA A 144 5.47 -25.87 0.49
N TYR A 145 6.52 -26.48 -0.07
CA TYR A 145 7.39 -25.84 -1.06
C TYR A 145 6.61 -25.34 -2.29
N LEU A 146 5.72 -26.17 -2.87
CA LEU A 146 4.90 -25.76 -4.00
C LEU A 146 3.98 -24.58 -3.68
N VAL A 147 3.43 -24.53 -2.46
CA VAL A 147 2.65 -23.38 -1.99
C VAL A 147 3.50 -22.13 -1.91
N LEU A 148 4.69 -22.23 -1.31
CA LEU A 148 5.62 -21.09 -1.18
C LEU A 148 6.06 -20.58 -2.55
N GLU A 149 6.49 -21.45 -3.46
CA GLU A 149 6.89 -21.07 -4.82
C GLU A 149 5.74 -20.44 -5.61
N THR A 150 4.52 -20.99 -5.51
CA THR A 150 3.34 -20.41 -6.17
C THR A 150 3.02 -19.00 -5.66
N LEU A 151 3.20 -18.76 -4.36
CA LEU A 151 2.96 -17.44 -3.76
C LEU A 151 4.06 -16.43 -4.10
N LYS A 152 5.33 -16.86 -4.22
CA LYS A 152 6.46 -15.97 -4.55
C LYS A 152 6.27 -15.24 -5.90
N ASP A 153 5.55 -15.84 -6.84
CA ASP A 153 5.26 -15.22 -8.14
C ASP A 153 4.31 -14.00 -8.04
N VAL A 154 3.52 -13.90 -6.97
CA VAL A 154 2.43 -12.91 -6.83
C VAL A 154 2.42 -12.18 -5.48
N ALA A 155 3.32 -12.55 -4.58
CA ALA A 155 3.35 -12.03 -3.22
C ALA A 155 4.77 -12.10 -2.63
N LYS A 156 5.08 -11.14 -1.77
CA LYS A 156 6.29 -11.17 -0.95
C LYS A 156 6.01 -11.97 0.32
N ILE A 157 6.72 -13.08 0.51
CA ILE A 157 6.64 -13.86 1.75
C ILE A 157 7.35 -13.09 2.88
N ILE A 158 6.64 -12.84 3.96
CA ILE A 158 7.15 -12.16 5.15
C ILE A 158 7.62 -13.18 6.19
N LYS A 159 6.81 -14.23 6.40
CA LYS A 159 7.09 -15.25 7.42
C LYS A 159 6.28 -16.52 7.19
N THR A 160 6.84 -17.66 7.57
CA THR A 160 6.13 -18.94 7.71
C THR A 160 6.03 -19.38 9.17
N ILE A 161 4.99 -20.13 9.49
CA ILE A 161 4.82 -20.81 10.79
C ILE A 161 4.34 -22.25 10.50
N PRO A 162 5.13 -23.29 10.81
CA PRO A 162 6.50 -23.23 11.32
C PRO A 162 7.49 -22.65 10.30
N SER A 163 8.77 -22.51 10.68
CA SER A 163 9.77 -21.82 9.85
C SER A 163 9.99 -22.49 8.49
N GLU A 164 10.58 -21.80 7.52
CA GLU A 164 10.87 -22.40 6.20
C GLU A 164 11.76 -23.64 6.34
N GLU A 165 12.76 -23.61 7.23
CA GLU A 165 13.60 -24.76 7.59
C GLU A 165 12.75 -25.93 8.12
N ASP A 166 11.83 -25.67 9.05
CA ASP A 166 10.95 -26.72 9.57
C ASP A 166 9.99 -27.28 8.50
N LEU A 167 9.53 -26.45 7.57
CA LEU A 167 8.67 -26.90 6.47
C LEU A 167 9.44 -27.79 5.48
N GLU A 168 10.70 -27.44 5.19
CA GLU A 168 11.60 -28.22 4.34
C GLU A 168 11.97 -29.55 4.98
N ASP A 169 12.28 -29.54 6.28
CA ASP A 169 12.64 -30.72 7.09
C ASP A 169 11.43 -31.59 7.49
N ASP A 170 10.22 -31.24 7.03
CA ASP A 170 8.97 -31.93 7.37
C ASP A 170 8.63 -31.94 8.88
N ASN A 171 9.15 -30.97 9.64
CA ASN A 171 8.95 -30.76 11.07
C ASN A 171 7.62 -30.04 11.37
N PHE A 172 6.54 -30.47 10.74
CA PHE A 172 5.21 -29.89 10.96
C PHE A 172 4.09 -30.93 10.85
N GLY A 173 2.92 -30.58 11.38
CA GLY A 173 1.73 -31.42 11.30
C GLY A 173 1.12 -31.41 9.90
N ARG A 174 -0.19 -31.18 9.82
CA ARG A 174 -0.93 -31.02 8.56
C ARG A 174 -1.21 -29.57 8.22
N GLU A 175 -0.88 -28.64 9.11
CA GLU A 175 -1.17 -27.23 8.95
C GLU A 175 0.09 -26.38 9.05
N PHE A 176 0.10 -25.32 8.25
CA PHE A 176 1.09 -24.26 8.31
C PHE A 176 0.47 -22.94 7.88
N SER A 177 1.07 -21.84 8.31
CA SER A 177 0.63 -20.48 8.00
C SER A 177 1.72 -19.71 7.31
N ILE A 178 1.33 -18.88 6.34
CA ILE A 178 2.22 -18.00 5.60
C ILE A 178 1.67 -16.59 5.73
N ILE A 179 2.53 -15.68 6.15
CA ILE A 179 2.25 -14.25 6.15
C ILE A 179 2.86 -13.68 4.89
N VAL A 180 2.03 -13.09 4.04
CA VAL A 180 2.46 -12.49 2.77
C VAL A 180 2.01 -11.03 2.68
N GLU A 181 2.73 -10.26 1.87
CA GLU A 181 2.36 -8.93 1.42
C GLU A 181 2.09 -9.02 -0.09
N THR A 182 0.89 -8.63 -0.52
CA THR A 182 0.43 -8.80 -1.90
C THR A 182 -0.59 -7.72 -2.28
N ASP A 183 -0.63 -7.39 -3.57
CA ASP A 183 -1.66 -6.57 -4.22
C ASP A 183 -2.88 -7.39 -4.66
N LYS A 184 -2.79 -8.72 -4.56
CA LYS A 184 -3.84 -9.67 -4.94
C LYS A 184 -4.94 -9.76 -3.90
N ASP A 185 -6.17 -9.92 -4.38
CA ASP A 185 -7.31 -10.18 -3.51
C ASP A 185 -7.37 -11.66 -3.05
N ASP A 186 -8.22 -11.92 -2.05
CA ASP A 186 -8.38 -13.24 -1.45
C ASP A 186 -8.87 -14.29 -2.48
N GLU A 187 -9.63 -13.87 -3.51
CA GLU A 187 -10.16 -14.77 -4.55
C GLU A 187 -9.06 -15.20 -5.52
N GLU A 188 -8.22 -14.27 -5.97
CA GLU A 188 -7.04 -14.54 -6.81
C GLU A 188 -6.07 -15.50 -6.11
N ILE A 189 -5.71 -15.21 -4.85
CA ILE A 189 -4.83 -16.07 -4.04
C ILE A 189 -5.44 -17.46 -3.84
N SER A 190 -6.74 -17.53 -3.50
CA SER A 190 -7.43 -18.81 -3.33
C SER A 190 -7.45 -19.62 -4.63
N ALA A 191 -7.70 -18.98 -5.77
CA ALA A 191 -7.74 -19.63 -7.08
C ALA A 191 -6.37 -20.21 -7.46
N LEU A 192 -5.28 -19.50 -7.18
CA LEU A 192 -3.91 -19.99 -7.41
C LEU A 192 -3.61 -21.22 -6.56
N LEU A 193 -3.86 -21.14 -5.26
CA LEU A 193 -3.55 -22.20 -4.31
C LEU A 193 -4.40 -23.45 -4.52
N LYS A 194 -5.66 -23.33 -4.95
CA LYS A 194 -6.53 -24.47 -5.30
C LYS A 194 -6.01 -25.33 -6.44
N ARG A 195 -5.06 -24.84 -7.25
CA ARG A 195 -4.42 -25.63 -8.32
C ARG A 195 -3.42 -26.65 -7.76
N ILE A 196 -2.99 -26.47 -6.51
CA ILE A 196 -2.12 -27.39 -5.81
C ILE A 196 -3.00 -28.48 -5.18
N GLY A 197 -2.81 -29.74 -5.59
CA GLY A 197 -3.53 -30.88 -5.01
C GLY A 197 -3.25 -31.11 -3.52
N GLU A 198 -3.96 -32.05 -2.88
CA GLU A 198 -3.75 -32.44 -1.46
C GLU A 198 -3.84 -31.29 -0.44
N ILE A 199 -4.49 -30.19 -0.81
CA ILE A 199 -4.89 -29.12 0.11
C ILE A 199 -6.36 -29.37 0.48
N GLU A 200 -6.62 -29.61 1.76
CA GLU A 200 -7.96 -29.79 2.32
C GLU A 200 -8.64 -28.45 2.54
N LYS A 201 -7.90 -27.45 3.05
CA LYS A 201 -8.46 -26.14 3.41
C LYS A 201 -7.45 -25.01 3.21
N ILE A 202 -7.96 -23.87 2.77
CA ILE A 202 -7.24 -22.59 2.69
C ILE A 202 -8.07 -21.57 3.49
N GLU A 203 -7.50 -20.96 4.52
CA GLU A 203 -8.10 -19.85 5.24
C GLU A 203 -7.26 -18.60 5.06
N ILE A 204 -7.84 -17.54 4.49
CA ILE A 204 -7.18 -16.25 4.29
C ILE A 204 -7.78 -15.26 5.28
N ARG A 205 -6.92 -14.53 5.99
CA ARG A 205 -7.32 -13.46 6.92
C ARG A 205 -6.44 -12.24 6.70
N LYS A 206 -7.04 -11.07 6.63
CA LYS A 206 -6.30 -9.81 6.68
C LYS A 206 -5.70 -9.62 8.08
N ASN A 207 -4.42 -9.23 8.14
CA ASN A 207 -3.68 -8.98 9.36
C ASN A 207 -3.66 -7.48 9.68
#